data_AF-A0A356Z9B6-F1
#
_entry.id   AF-A0A356Z9B6-F1
#
_cell.length_a   1.000
_cell.length_b   1.000
_cell.length_c   1.000
_cell.angle_alpha   90.00
_cell.angle_beta   90.00
_cell.angle_gamma   90.00
#
_symmetry.space_group_name_H-M   'P 1'
#
loop_
_entity.id
_entity.type
_entity.pdbx_description
1 polymer ?
#
loop_
_entity_poly.entity_id
_entity_poly.type
_entity_poly.pdbx_seq_one_letter_code
_entity_poly.pdbx_strand_id
1 'polypeptide(L)'
;MKTKSKLITFILSFLPGLSHLYLGFPYRALIFFTVFVGVCMGGAFIGGMAPGWGLLGPLLFFGLVIVWFVALVDAFAMIDHSPEESYVNPLLSNRKIIAVALSVVPGAGHMYLGLLKQGAQFMTAFFFFLCLSSWLNLEILVFVLPVIWFYSIFDAYHLLEEESEGLRPDESPLFAWLSRHPSWMGWSLIILGVIVILQRIITPVIQSMLNPDLFNYIDTGIVALILIIGGVLLLKGSPKPAEAEK
;
A
#
# COMPACT_ATOMS: atom_id res chain seq x y z
N MET A 1 -3.22 -31.56 -11.68
CA MET A 1 -2.69 -30.28 -12.22
C MET A 1 -1.83 -29.65 -11.14
N LYS A 2 -0.63 -29.11 -11.45
CA LYS A 2 0.22 -28.49 -10.41
C LYS A 2 -0.48 -27.24 -9.87
N THR A 3 -0.78 -27.23 -8.57
CA THR A 3 -1.28 -26.05 -7.86
C THR A 3 -0.26 -24.93 -8.01
N LYS A 4 -0.70 -23.78 -8.53
CA LYS A 4 0.14 -22.59 -8.68
C LYS A 4 0.25 -21.91 -7.31
N SER A 5 1.38 -21.29 -7.02
CA SER A 5 1.62 -20.68 -5.71
C SER A 5 1.08 -19.25 -5.65
N LYS A 6 0.26 -18.93 -4.63
CA LYS A 6 -0.23 -17.56 -4.36
C LYS A 6 0.93 -16.57 -4.19
N LEU A 7 2.02 -16.99 -3.54
CA LEU A 7 3.21 -16.17 -3.34
C LEU A 7 3.92 -15.85 -4.67
N ILE A 8 4.04 -16.82 -5.57
CA ILE A 8 4.67 -16.58 -6.89
C ILE A 8 3.79 -15.67 -7.74
N THR A 9 2.47 -15.86 -7.70
CA THR A 9 1.50 -14.98 -8.37
C THR A 9 1.60 -13.55 -7.85
N PHE A 10 1.72 -13.36 -6.53
CA PHE A 10 1.94 -12.05 -5.92
C PHE A 10 3.26 -11.41 -6.39
N ILE A 11 4.38 -12.13 -6.31
CA ILE A 11 5.70 -11.60 -6.73
C ILE A 11 5.68 -11.19 -8.21
N LEU A 12 5.08 -12.01 -9.08
CA LEU A 12 4.99 -11.71 -10.51
C LEU A 12 4.08 -10.53 -10.82
N SER A 13 3.05 -10.29 -10.00
CA SER A 13 2.08 -9.21 -10.24
C SER A 13 2.70 -7.81 -10.21
N PHE A 14 3.89 -7.63 -9.63
CA PHE A 14 4.64 -6.36 -9.66
C PHE A 14 4.81 -5.80 -11.07
N LEU A 15 4.84 -6.66 -12.09
CA LEU A 15 4.69 -6.24 -13.48
C LEU A 15 3.32 -6.71 -14.00
N PRO A 16 2.39 -5.78 -14.31
CA PRO A 16 1.05 -6.13 -14.77
C PRO A 16 1.09 -7.09 -15.96
N GLY A 17 0.43 -8.25 -15.82
CA GLY A 17 0.36 -9.31 -16.83
C GLY A 17 1.31 -10.49 -16.64
N LEU A 18 2.42 -10.37 -15.89
CA LEU A 18 3.33 -11.51 -15.67
C LEU A 18 2.70 -12.63 -14.82
N SER A 19 1.90 -12.27 -13.82
CA SER A 19 1.17 -13.22 -13.00
C SER A 19 0.22 -14.08 -13.85
N HIS A 20 -0.47 -13.49 -14.83
CA HIS A 20 -1.34 -14.21 -15.77
C HIS A 20 -0.58 -15.18 -16.68
N LEU A 21 0.63 -14.84 -17.12
CA LEU A 21 1.47 -15.78 -17.88
C LEU A 21 1.81 -17.02 -17.05
N TYR A 22 2.17 -16.83 -15.78
CA TYR A 22 2.46 -17.93 -14.87
C TYR A 22 1.24 -18.82 -14.61
N LEU A 23 0.06 -18.21 -14.52
CA LEU A 23 -1.22 -18.91 -14.36
C LEU A 23 -1.72 -19.59 -15.65
N GLY A 24 -1.13 -19.27 -16.81
CA GLY A 24 -1.46 -19.89 -18.10
C GLY A 24 -2.53 -19.13 -18.91
N PHE A 25 -2.77 -17.85 -18.62
CA PHE A 25 -3.73 -16.99 -19.31
C PHE A 25 -3.04 -15.91 -20.18
N PRO A 26 -2.48 -16.28 -21.35
CA PRO A 26 -1.64 -15.38 -22.15
C PRO A 26 -2.39 -14.16 -22.72
N TYR A 27 -3.67 -14.32 -23.07
CA TYR A 27 -4.47 -13.21 -23.59
C TYR A 27 -4.72 -12.12 -22.52
N ARG A 28 -5.02 -12.53 -21.28
CA ARG A 28 -5.18 -11.60 -20.15
C ARG A 28 -3.87 -10.90 -19.80
N ALA A 29 -2.77 -11.67 -19.81
CA ALA A 29 -1.43 -11.13 -19.63
C ALA A 29 -1.13 -9.99 -20.61
N LEU A 30 -1.41 -10.22 -21.90
CA LEU A 30 -1.16 -9.24 -22.95
C LEU A 30 -2.01 -7.98 -22.77
N ILE A 31 -3.28 -8.11 -22.39
CA ILE A 31 -4.17 -6.96 -22.14
C ILE A 31 -3.58 -6.08 -21.03
N PHE A 32 -3.30 -6.64 -19.85
CA PHE A 32 -2.78 -5.86 -18.72
C PHE A 32 -1.40 -5.26 -19.00
N PHE A 33 -0.52 -6.02 -19.66
CA PHE A 33 0.79 -5.51 -20.04
C PHE A 33 0.69 -4.36 -21.05
N THR A 34 -0.18 -4.47 -22.05
CA THR A 34 -0.38 -3.44 -23.07
C THR A 34 -0.98 -2.17 -22.46
N VAL A 35 -1.97 -2.30 -21.57
CA VAL A 35 -2.54 -1.14 -20.85
C VAL A 35 -1.47 -0.46 -19.99
N PHE A 36 -0.68 -1.23 -19.24
CA PHE A 36 0.41 -0.70 -18.42
C PHE A 36 1.44 0.07 -19.25
N VAL A 37 1.95 -0.54 -20.32
CA VAL A 37 2.90 0.11 -21.25
C VAL A 37 2.26 1.35 -21.89
N GLY A 38 0.99 1.27 -22.28
CA GLY A 38 0.24 2.39 -22.86
C GLY A 38 0.13 3.58 -21.92
N VAL A 39 -0.16 3.37 -20.64
CA VAL A 39 -0.20 4.44 -19.61
C VAL A 39 1.19 5.05 -19.42
N CYS A 40 2.24 4.22 -19.33
CA CYS A 40 3.62 4.69 -19.22
C CYS A 40 4.05 5.54 -20.42
N MET A 41 3.83 5.04 -21.64
CA MET A 41 4.21 5.71 -22.88
C MET A 41 3.39 6.98 -23.12
N GLY A 42 2.08 6.93 -22.88
CA GLY A 42 1.21 8.11 -22.99
C GLY A 42 1.61 9.19 -22.00
N GLY A 43 1.92 8.80 -20.76
CA GLY A 43 2.43 9.70 -19.74
C GLY A 43 3.76 10.36 -20.11
N ALA A 44 4.72 9.56 -20.57
CA ALA A 44 6.02 10.07 -21.02
C ALA A 44 5.89 10.99 -22.24
N PHE A 45 5.01 10.67 -23.19
CA PHE A 45 4.74 11.49 -24.36
C PHE A 45 4.18 12.87 -23.98
N ILE A 46 3.16 12.91 -23.12
CA ILE A 46 2.57 14.18 -22.70
C ILE A 46 3.56 14.98 -21.84
N GLY A 47 4.27 14.32 -20.92
CA GLY A 47 5.31 14.95 -20.10
C GLY A 47 6.50 15.48 -20.90
N GLY A 48 6.76 14.94 -22.09
CA GLY A 48 7.77 15.46 -23.02
C GLY A 48 7.29 16.63 -23.87
N MET A 49 5.98 16.75 -24.13
CA MET A 49 5.40 17.84 -24.92
C MET A 49 5.06 19.09 -24.10
N ALA A 50 4.67 18.90 -22.83
CA ALA A 50 4.36 19.99 -21.92
C ALA A 50 5.44 20.07 -20.82
N PRO A 51 6.17 21.18 -20.70
CA PRO A 51 7.13 21.34 -19.62
C PRO A 51 6.37 21.46 -18.28
N GLY A 52 6.35 20.38 -17.49
CA GLY A 52 5.82 20.35 -16.14
C GLY A 52 5.03 19.10 -15.81
N TRP A 53 5.45 18.39 -14.76
CA TRP A 53 4.79 17.16 -14.28
C TRP A 53 3.56 17.41 -13.39
N GLY A 54 3.05 18.65 -13.30
CA GLY A 54 2.05 19.15 -12.33
C GLY A 54 0.98 18.16 -11.85
N LEU A 55 -0.25 18.27 -12.32
CA LEU A 55 -1.32 17.30 -11.98
C LEU A 55 -1.07 15.94 -12.66
N LEU A 56 -0.29 15.93 -13.74
CA LEU A 56 -0.10 14.81 -14.63
C LEU A 56 0.72 13.67 -13.98
N GLY A 57 1.76 14.00 -13.23
CA GLY A 57 2.58 13.03 -12.49
C GLY A 57 1.76 12.23 -11.46
N PRO A 58 1.03 12.89 -10.55
CA PRO A 58 0.11 12.21 -9.63
C PRO A 58 -0.94 11.37 -10.36
N LEU A 59 -1.58 11.89 -11.42
CA LEU A 59 -2.55 11.14 -12.21
C LEU A 59 -1.97 9.86 -12.83
N LEU A 60 -0.77 9.93 -13.39
CA LEU A 60 -0.07 8.77 -13.94
C LEU A 60 0.27 7.76 -12.86
N PHE A 61 0.78 8.23 -11.72
CA PHE A 61 1.09 7.36 -10.59
C PHE A 61 -0.16 6.60 -10.13
N PHE A 62 -1.27 7.29 -9.87
CA PHE A 62 -2.52 6.64 -9.49
C PHE A 62 -3.06 5.73 -10.58
N GLY A 63 -2.98 6.13 -11.86
CA GLY A 63 -3.38 5.29 -12.99
C GLY A 63 -2.58 3.98 -13.05
N LEU A 64 -1.26 4.04 -12.87
CA LEU A 64 -0.40 2.86 -12.84
C LEU A 64 -0.69 1.96 -11.64
N VAL A 65 -0.90 2.55 -10.46
CA VAL A 65 -1.29 1.81 -9.25
C VAL A 65 -2.64 1.11 -9.46
N ILE A 66 -3.61 1.77 -10.08
CA ILE A 66 -4.92 1.16 -10.40
C ILE A 66 -4.76 0.02 -11.40
N VAL A 67 -4.02 0.22 -12.49
CA VAL A 67 -3.78 -0.84 -13.50
C VAL A 67 -3.09 -2.04 -12.87
N TRP A 68 -2.05 -1.80 -12.08
CA TRP A 68 -1.35 -2.85 -11.33
C TRP A 68 -2.29 -3.57 -10.37
N PHE A 69 -3.11 -2.84 -9.63
CA PHE A 69 -4.02 -3.40 -8.66
C PHE A 69 -5.11 -4.25 -9.32
N VAL A 70 -5.74 -3.77 -10.40
CA VAL A 70 -6.74 -4.54 -11.14
C VAL A 70 -6.12 -5.81 -11.73
N ALA A 71 -4.88 -5.73 -12.25
CA ALA A 71 -4.18 -6.91 -12.76
C ALA A 71 -3.87 -7.93 -11.66
N LEU A 72 -3.44 -7.46 -10.48
CA LEU A 72 -3.23 -8.29 -9.29
C LEU A 72 -4.54 -9.02 -8.92
N VAL A 73 -5.63 -8.27 -8.76
CA VAL A 73 -6.94 -8.80 -8.38
C VAL A 73 -7.45 -9.84 -9.38
N ASP A 74 -7.36 -9.55 -10.69
CA ASP A 74 -7.74 -10.51 -11.72
C ASP A 74 -6.89 -11.79 -11.65
N ALA A 75 -5.59 -11.68 -11.43
CA ALA A 75 -4.72 -12.84 -11.29
C ALA A 75 -5.06 -13.69 -10.06
N PHE A 76 -5.38 -13.07 -8.91
CA PHE A 76 -5.85 -13.77 -7.72
C PHE A 76 -7.23 -14.41 -7.92
N ALA A 77 -8.14 -13.74 -8.62
CA ALA A 77 -9.42 -14.33 -8.98
C ALA A 77 -9.23 -15.61 -9.81
N MET A 78 -8.23 -15.65 -10.71
CA MET A 78 -7.91 -16.83 -11.52
C MET A 78 -7.24 -17.96 -10.72
N ILE A 79 -6.48 -17.65 -9.68
CA ILE A 79 -5.81 -18.67 -8.85
C ILE A 79 -6.79 -19.34 -7.88
N ASP A 80 -7.76 -18.57 -7.36
CA ASP A 80 -8.80 -19.06 -6.47
C ASP A 80 -10.01 -19.63 -7.21
N HIS A 81 -10.14 -19.39 -8.52
CA HIS A 81 -11.20 -20.00 -9.34
C HIS A 81 -10.97 -21.51 -9.47
N SER A 82 -11.30 -22.24 -8.41
CA SER A 82 -11.63 -23.65 -8.51
C SER A 82 -12.94 -23.72 -9.30
N PRO A 83 -12.98 -24.37 -10.48
CA PRO A 83 -14.22 -24.48 -11.25
C PRO A 83 -15.36 -25.03 -10.38
N GLU A 84 -15.06 -25.94 -9.45
CA GLU A 84 -16.00 -26.46 -8.46
C GLU A 84 -16.66 -25.37 -7.60
N GLU A 85 -15.93 -24.38 -7.09
CA GLU A 85 -16.49 -23.31 -6.23
C GLU A 85 -17.46 -22.41 -7.01
N SER A 86 -17.16 -22.14 -8.28
CA SER A 86 -18.04 -21.38 -9.18
C SER A 86 -19.27 -22.16 -9.62
N TYR A 87 -19.19 -23.49 -9.73
CA TYR A 87 -20.35 -24.35 -10.02
C TYR A 87 -21.25 -24.50 -8.79
N VAL A 88 -20.65 -24.59 -7.59
CA VAL A 88 -21.40 -24.77 -6.33
C VAL A 88 -22.02 -23.45 -5.86
N ASN A 89 -21.31 -22.31 -5.95
CA ASN A 89 -21.78 -21.01 -5.47
C ASN A 89 -21.37 -19.83 -6.40
N PRO A 90 -22.01 -19.68 -7.58
CA PRO A 90 -21.70 -18.59 -8.52
C PRO A 90 -21.94 -17.19 -7.95
N LEU A 91 -22.91 -17.05 -7.03
CA LEU A 91 -23.18 -15.78 -6.33
C LEU A 91 -22.01 -15.36 -5.44
N LEU A 92 -21.32 -16.31 -4.80
CA LEU A 92 -20.18 -16.04 -3.92
C LEU A 92 -18.98 -15.54 -4.74
N SER A 93 -18.66 -16.19 -5.86
CA SER A 93 -17.55 -15.78 -6.74
C SER A 93 -17.73 -14.35 -7.27
N ASN A 94 -18.91 -14.00 -7.76
CA ASN A 94 -19.20 -12.63 -8.21
C ASN A 94 -19.08 -11.60 -7.08
N ARG A 95 -19.56 -11.95 -5.89
CA ARG A 95 -19.47 -11.09 -4.70
C ARG A 95 -18.01 -10.85 -4.29
N LYS A 96 -17.13 -11.87 -4.40
CA LYS A 96 -15.69 -11.73 -4.16
C LYS A 96 -15.06 -10.67 -5.08
N ILE A 97 -15.29 -10.80 -6.38
CA ILE A 97 -14.73 -9.88 -7.38
C ILE A 97 -15.23 -8.45 -7.15
N ILE A 98 -16.53 -8.26 -6.91
CA ILE A 98 -17.13 -6.94 -6.70
C ILE A 98 -16.59 -6.29 -5.41
N ALA A 99 -16.49 -7.04 -4.32
CA ALA A 99 -15.97 -6.53 -3.05
C ALA A 99 -14.51 -6.05 -3.17
N VAL A 100 -13.66 -6.85 -3.84
CA VAL A 100 -12.26 -6.49 -4.05
C VAL A 100 -12.14 -5.30 -5.02
N ALA A 101 -12.95 -5.25 -6.07
CA ALA A 101 -13.01 -4.09 -6.97
C ALA A 101 -13.46 -2.82 -6.23
N LEU A 102 -14.45 -2.91 -5.34
CA LEU A 102 -14.89 -1.79 -4.50
C LEU A 102 -13.83 -1.39 -3.47
N SER A 103 -12.97 -2.30 -3.03
CA SER A 103 -11.87 -2.01 -2.09
C SER A 103 -10.79 -1.08 -2.66
N VAL A 104 -10.83 -0.76 -3.96
CA VAL A 104 -10.05 0.35 -4.53
C VAL A 104 -10.34 1.65 -3.77
N VAL A 105 -11.58 1.85 -3.34
CA VAL A 105 -11.91 2.90 -2.36
C VAL A 105 -11.74 2.30 -0.96
N PRO A 106 -10.81 2.83 -0.12
CA PRO A 106 -10.55 2.26 1.19
C PRO A 106 -11.83 2.16 2.02
N GLY A 107 -12.13 0.96 2.51
CA GLY A 107 -13.32 0.63 3.29
C GLY A 107 -14.60 0.31 2.50
N ALA A 108 -14.69 0.62 1.20
CA ALA A 108 -15.91 0.39 0.43
C ALA A 108 -16.18 -1.10 0.16
N GLY A 109 -15.12 -1.92 0.00
CA GLY A 109 -15.26 -3.37 -0.08
C GLY A 109 -15.90 -3.98 1.16
N HIS A 110 -15.45 -3.59 2.36
CA HIS A 110 -16.06 -3.99 3.64
C HIS A 110 -17.53 -3.60 3.72
N MET A 111 -17.89 -2.39 3.28
CA MET A 111 -19.30 -1.95 3.27
C MET A 111 -20.15 -2.81 2.35
N TYR A 112 -19.63 -3.18 1.17
CA TYR A 112 -20.31 -4.09 0.25
C TYR A 112 -20.51 -5.50 0.84
N LEU A 113 -19.58 -5.96 1.68
CA LEU A 113 -19.70 -7.21 2.42
C LEU A 113 -20.68 -7.13 3.61
N GLY A 114 -21.24 -5.96 3.88
CA GLY A 114 -22.19 -5.71 4.97
C GLY A 114 -21.53 -5.22 6.26
N LEU A 115 -20.21 -5.07 6.29
CA LEU A 115 -19.45 -4.59 7.46
C LEU A 115 -19.30 -3.07 7.44
N LEU A 116 -20.42 -2.37 7.60
CA LEU A 116 -20.48 -0.90 7.54
C LEU A 116 -19.55 -0.22 8.56
N LYS A 117 -19.47 -0.75 9.78
CA LYS A 117 -18.60 -0.21 10.84
C LYS A 117 -17.12 -0.26 10.45
N GLN A 118 -16.66 -1.41 9.97
CA GLN A 118 -15.26 -1.63 9.59
C GLN A 118 -14.89 -0.84 8.32
N GLY A 119 -15.79 -0.84 7.33
CA GLY A 119 -15.61 -0.02 6.14
C GLY A 119 -15.51 1.47 6.47
N ALA A 120 -16.39 1.98 7.35
CA ALA A 120 -16.34 3.37 7.79
C ALA A 120 -15.04 3.68 8.55
N GLN A 121 -14.57 2.76 9.39
CA GLN A 121 -13.30 2.89 10.10
C GLN A 121 -12.09 3.06 9.16
N PHE A 122 -11.95 2.22 8.13
CA PHE A 122 -10.88 2.37 7.14
C PHE A 122 -11.02 3.65 6.33
N MET A 123 -12.24 3.98 5.91
CA MET A 123 -12.51 5.20 5.14
C MET A 123 -12.18 6.46 5.96
N THR A 124 -12.63 6.51 7.22
CA THR A 124 -12.29 7.59 8.15
C THR A 124 -10.79 7.67 8.38
N ALA A 125 -10.08 6.56 8.62
CA ALA A 125 -8.64 6.58 8.82
C ALA A 125 -7.90 7.12 7.59
N PHE A 126 -8.23 6.62 6.40
CA PHE A 126 -7.60 7.06 5.14
C PHE A 126 -7.82 8.56 4.89
N PHE A 127 -9.07 9.03 4.93
CA PHE A 127 -9.35 10.45 4.70
C PHE A 127 -8.86 11.34 5.84
N PHE A 128 -8.87 10.86 7.09
CA PHE A 128 -8.31 11.59 8.23
C PHE A 128 -6.83 11.86 8.01
N PHE A 129 -6.02 10.85 7.68
CA PHE A 129 -4.58 11.05 7.43
C PHE A 129 -4.31 11.89 6.18
N LEU A 130 -5.17 11.81 5.17
CA LEU A 130 -5.06 12.62 3.96
C LEU A 130 -5.32 14.10 4.28
N CYS A 131 -6.41 14.40 4.98
CA CYS A 131 -6.73 15.76 5.43
C CYS A 131 -5.69 16.27 6.43
N LEU A 132 -5.24 15.43 7.36
CA LEU A 132 -4.25 15.79 8.38
C LEU A 132 -2.89 16.11 7.73
N SER A 133 -2.45 15.31 6.76
CA SER A 133 -1.23 15.56 5.98
C SER A 133 -1.30 16.92 5.28
N SER A 134 -2.42 17.20 4.60
CA SER A 134 -2.62 18.48 3.91
C SER A 134 -2.67 19.67 4.87
N TRP A 135 -3.41 19.55 5.98
CA TRP A 135 -3.55 20.63 6.95
C TRP A 135 -2.21 20.94 7.66
N LEU A 136 -1.52 19.91 8.14
CA LEU A 136 -0.24 20.07 8.82
C LEU A 136 0.91 20.37 7.85
N ASN A 137 0.71 20.18 6.54
CA ASN A 137 1.75 20.21 5.50
C ASN A 137 2.88 19.22 5.80
N LEU A 138 2.52 18.02 6.26
CA LEU A 138 3.45 16.93 6.56
C LEU A 138 3.42 15.90 5.44
N GLU A 139 4.41 15.96 4.54
CA GLU A 139 4.54 15.00 3.43
C GLU A 139 4.74 13.57 3.92
N ILE A 140 5.39 13.38 5.07
CA ILE A 140 5.63 12.05 5.66
C ILE A 140 4.33 11.29 5.97
N LEU A 141 3.23 12.01 6.26
CA LEU A 141 1.92 11.37 6.53
C LEU A 141 1.30 10.77 5.27
N VAL A 142 1.67 11.23 4.07
CA VAL A 142 1.19 10.65 2.81
C VAL A 142 1.65 9.20 2.66
N PHE A 143 2.80 8.83 3.22
CA PHE A 143 3.29 7.44 3.21
C PHE A 143 2.45 6.48 4.05
N VAL A 144 1.63 6.99 4.99
CA VAL A 144 0.70 6.17 5.76
C VAL A 144 -0.51 5.76 4.90
N LEU A 145 -0.89 6.56 3.90
CA LEU A 145 -2.08 6.32 3.08
C LEU A 145 -2.01 5.00 2.28
N PRO A 146 -0.93 4.68 1.55
CA PRO A 146 -0.80 3.38 0.91
C PRO A 146 -0.91 2.22 1.89
N VAL A 147 -0.34 2.34 3.10
CA VAL A 147 -0.37 1.28 4.11
C VAL A 147 -1.81 0.99 4.56
N ILE A 148 -2.58 2.03 4.89
CA ILE A 148 -4.00 1.89 5.26
C ILE A 148 -4.80 1.30 4.09
N TRP A 149 -4.53 1.77 2.87
CA TRP A 149 -5.24 1.32 1.68
C TRP A 149 -4.98 -0.16 1.36
N PHE A 150 -3.71 -0.57 1.32
CA PHE A 150 -3.33 -1.97 1.12
C PHE A 150 -3.94 -2.87 2.19
N TYR A 151 -3.86 -2.45 3.46
CA TYR A 151 -4.44 -3.23 4.56
C TYR A 151 -5.96 -3.38 4.38
N SER A 152 -6.67 -2.30 4.04
CA SER A 152 -8.12 -2.36 3.78
C SER A 152 -8.47 -3.33 2.66
N ILE A 153 -7.69 -3.36 1.58
CA ILE A 153 -7.93 -4.30 0.48
C ILE A 153 -7.72 -5.74 0.93
N PHE A 154 -6.58 -6.02 1.57
CA PHE A 154 -6.25 -7.38 1.98
C PHE A 154 -7.23 -7.88 3.03
N ASP A 155 -7.62 -7.03 3.98
CA ASP A 155 -8.60 -7.38 5.00
C ASP A 155 -9.97 -7.74 4.38
N ALA A 156 -10.44 -6.96 3.40
CA ALA A 156 -11.67 -7.28 2.67
C ALA A 156 -11.58 -8.59 1.87
N TYR A 157 -10.40 -8.91 1.32
CA TYR A 157 -10.17 -10.17 0.60
C TYR A 157 -10.13 -11.38 1.56
N HIS A 158 -9.45 -11.30 2.69
CA HIS A 158 -9.40 -12.41 3.65
C HIS A 158 -10.76 -12.68 4.28
N LEU A 159 -11.55 -11.64 4.55
CA LEU A 159 -12.90 -11.79 5.09
C LEU A 159 -13.83 -12.62 4.18
N LEU A 160 -13.60 -12.58 2.87
CA LEU A 160 -14.33 -13.40 1.90
C LEU A 160 -13.90 -14.87 1.89
N GLU A 161 -12.63 -15.14 2.20
CA GLU A 161 -12.15 -16.51 2.43
C GLU A 161 -12.77 -17.06 3.72
N GLU A 162 -12.74 -16.29 4.81
CA GLU A 162 -13.33 -16.69 6.10
C GLU A 162 -14.86 -16.85 6.06
N GLU A 163 -15.59 -16.00 5.31
CA GLU A 163 -17.04 -16.14 5.13
C GLU A 163 -17.39 -17.47 4.44
N SER A 164 -16.53 -17.97 3.54
CA SER A 164 -16.72 -19.28 2.90
C SER A 164 -16.57 -20.45 3.87
N GLU A 165 -15.83 -20.24 4.97
CA GLU A 165 -15.68 -21.20 6.08
C GLU A 165 -16.69 -20.97 7.22
N GLY A 166 -17.58 -19.97 7.09
CA GLY A 166 -18.63 -19.66 8.07
C GLY A 166 -18.16 -18.83 9.27
N LEU A 167 -16.93 -18.31 9.25
CA LEU A 167 -16.39 -17.45 10.30
C LEU A 167 -16.60 -15.99 9.90
N ARG A 168 -17.40 -15.26 10.69
CA ARG A 168 -17.60 -13.81 10.53
C ARG A 168 -17.03 -13.09 11.75
N PRO A 169 -15.85 -12.47 11.65
CA PRO A 169 -15.33 -11.65 12.74
C PRO A 169 -16.18 -10.38 12.90
N ASP A 170 -16.60 -10.10 14.13
CA ASP A 170 -17.45 -8.95 14.49
C ASP A 170 -16.66 -7.61 14.43
N GLU A 171 -15.34 -7.67 14.60
CA GLU A 171 -14.42 -6.52 14.61
C GLU A 171 -13.16 -6.78 13.79
N SER A 172 -12.62 -5.72 13.16
CA SER A 172 -11.36 -5.82 12.45
C SER A 172 -10.18 -5.92 13.43
N PRO A 173 -9.20 -6.82 13.18
CA PRO A 173 -8.09 -7.04 14.11
C PRO A 173 -7.27 -5.77 14.41
N LEU A 174 -7.11 -4.89 13.42
CA LEU A 174 -6.39 -3.63 13.56
C LEU A 174 -7.06 -2.70 14.57
N PHE A 175 -8.37 -2.46 14.43
CA PHE A 175 -9.08 -1.53 15.31
C PHE A 175 -9.25 -2.10 16.72
N ALA A 176 -9.42 -3.42 16.86
CA ALA A 176 -9.40 -4.10 18.15
C ALA A 176 -8.04 -4.00 18.84
N TRP A 177 -6.93 -4.08 18.08
CA TRP A 177 -5.59 -3.88 18.62
C TRP A 177 -5.37 -2.42 19.07
N LEU A 178 -5.81 -1.47 18.25
CA LEU A 178 -5.67 -0.03 18.53
C LEU A 178 -6.41 0.38 19.81
N SER A 179 -7.62 -0.12 20.02
CA SER A 179 -8.41 0.16 21.22
C SER A 179 -7.83 -0.47 22.49
N ARG A 180 -7.13 -1.61 22.37
CA ARG A 180 -6.43 -2.29 23.47
C ARG A 180 -5.12 -1.60 23.87
N HIS A 181 -4.51 -0.81 22.99
CA HIS A 181 -3.24 -0.13 23.24
C HIS A 181 -3.32 1.41 23.12
N PRO A 182 -4.15 2.10 23.93
CA PRO A 182 -4.34 3.54 23.83
C PRO A 182 -3.06 4.35 24.15
N SER A 183 -2.14 3.78 24.93
CA SER A 183 -0.84 4.41 25.22
C SER A 183 -0.01 4.64 23.95
N TRP A 184 -0.08 3.72 22.98
CA TRP A 184 0.62 3.86 21.70
C TRP A 184 0.04 5.01 20.87
N MET A 185 -1.27 5.22 20.91
CA MET A 185 -1.92 6.38 20.29
C MET A 185 -1.44 7.69 20.91
N GLY A 186 -1.34 7.73 22.25
CA GLY A 186 -0.84 8.89 22.98
C GLY A 186 0.60 9.24 22.60
N TRP A 187 1.51 8.26 22.61
CA TRP A 187 2.88 8.46 22.17
C TRP A 187 2.98 8.91 20.71
N SER A 188 2.17 8.33 19.83
CA SER A 188 2.12 8.71 18.41
C SER A 188 1.73 10.17 18.24
N LEU A 189 0.74 10.64 19.02
CA LEU A 189 0.29 12.03 18.97
C LEU A 189 1.33 13.01 19.53
N ILE A 190 2.01 12.65 20.62
CA ILE A 190 3.09 13.46 21.19
C ILE A 190 4.24 13.58 20.18
N ILE A 191 4.68 12.45 19.61
CA ILE A 191 5.76 12.42 18.61
C ILE A 191 5.36 13.26 17.40
N LEU A 192 4.13 13.11 16.90
CA LEU A 192 3.62 13.89 15.79
C LEU A 192 3.59 15.39 16.11
N GLY A 193 3.17 15.78 17.32
CA GLY A 193 3.21 17.16 17.78
C GLY A 193 4.63 17.74 17.84
N VAL A 194 5.60 16.96 18.35
CA VAL A 194 7.02 17.34 18.36
C VAL A 194 7.55 17.51 16.93
N ILE A 195 7.21 16.59 16.01
CA ILE A 195 7.58 16.69 14.59
C ILE A 195 7.02 17.98 13.97
N VAL A 196 5.75 18.32 14.24
CA VAL A 196 5.13 19.56 13.75
C VAL A 196 5.87 20.79 14.28
N ILE A 197 6.19 20.84 15.57
CA ILE A 197 6.94 21.97 16.17
C ILE A 197 8.33 22.08 15.54
N LEU A 198 9.04 20.97 15.40
CA LEU A 198 10.36 20.94 14.78
C LEU A 198 10.30 21.48 13.36
N GLN A 199 9.44 20.93 12.50
CA GLN A 199 9.40 21.29 11.09
C GLN A 199 8.80 22.68 10.83
N ARG A 200 7.77 23.07 11.58
CA ARG A 200 6.96 24.27 11.24
C ARG A 200 7.31 25.50 12.06
N ILE A 201 7.99 25.35 13.18
CA ILE A 201 8.42 26.46 14.04
C ILE A 201 9.95 26.52 14.10
N ILE A 202 10.59 25.43 14.53
CA ILE A 202 12.03 25.45 14.82
C ILE A 202 12.84 25.59 13.53
N THR A 203 12.60 24.75 12.52
CA THR A 203 13.30 24.82 11.23
C THR A 203 13.28 26.22 10.60
N PRO A 204 12.11 26.87 10.39
CA PRO A 204 12.09 28.20 9.78
C PRO A 204 12.76 29.27 10.65
N VAL A 205 12.64 29.18 11.99
CA VAL A 205 13.33 30.12 12.90
C VAL A 205 14.84 29.98 12.76
N ILE A 206 15.39 28.76 12.83
CA ILE A 206 16.83 28.59 12.70
C ILE A 206 17.29 28.97 11.28
N GLN A 207 16.50 28.67 10.22
CA GLN A 207 16.76 29.11 8.84
C GLN A 207 16.81 30.62 8.68
N SER A 208 16.03 31.37 9.47
CA SER A 208 16.10 32.84 9.46
C SER A 208 17.35 33.40 10.14
N MET A 209 18.00 32.63 11.02
CA MET A 209 19.17 33.06 11.79
C MET A 209 20.50 32.64 11.16
N LEU A 210 20.52 31.57 10.35
CA LEU A 210 21.72 31.06 9.69
C LEU A 210 21.66 31.26 8.17
N ASN A 211 22.81 31.18 7.51
CA ASN A 211 22.86 31.17 6.05
C ASN A 211 22.14 29.93 5.48
N PRO A 212 21.27 30.07 4.47
CA PRO A 212 20.53 28.95 3.88
C PRO A 212 21.42 27.80 3.40
N ASP A 213 22.61 28.11 2.90
CA ASP A 213 23.57 27.11 2.41
C ASP A 213 24.09 26.20 3.53
N LEU A 214 24.25 26.74 4.74
CA LEU A 214 24.74 25.97 5.88
C LEU A 214 23.74 24.87 6.28
N PHE A 215 22.44 25.14 6.18
CA PHE A 215 21.41 24.14 6.42
C PHE A 215 21.46 22.98 5.43
N ASN A 216 21.59 23.29 4.15
CA ASN A 216 21.68 22.26 3.11
C ASN A 216 22.89 21.34 3.32
N TYR A 217 24.02 21.91 3.78
CA TYR A 217 25.20 21.13 4.14
C TYR A 217 24.99 20.26 5.39
N ILE A 218 24.28 20.76 6.40
CA ILE A 218 23.95 19.98 7.61
C ILE A 218 23.03 18.81 7.26
N ASP A 219 21.95 19.04 6.50
CA ASP A 219 21.01 17.99 6.11
C ASP A 219 21.71 16.89 5.29
N THR A 220 22.49 17.29 4.29
CA THR A 220 23.28 16.36 3.47
C THR A 220 24.32 15.62 4.31
N GLY A 221 24.97 16.32 5.25
CA GLY A 221 25.98 15.76 6.14
C GLY A 221 25.42 14.71 7.10
N ILE A 222 24.24 14.95 7.68
CA ILE A 222 23.57 13.99 8.57
C ILE A 222 23.18 12.72 7.79
N VAL A 223 22.59 12.87 6.61
CA VAL A 223 22.22 11.72 5.76
C VAL A 223 23.45 10.91 5.37
N ALA A 224 24.52 11.58 4.94
CA ALA A 224 25.78 10.93 4.59
C ALA A 224 26.37 10.16 5.80
N LEU A 225 26.39 10.76 6.99
CA LEU A 225 26.85 10.09 8.22
C LEU A 225 26.02 8.85 8.56
N ILE A 226 24.68 8.94 8.48
CA ILE A 226 23.79 7.79 8.72
C ILE A 226 24.08 6.65 7.74
N LEU A 227 24.27 6.96 6.45
CA LEU A 227 24.58 5.96 5.44
C LEU A 227 25.96 5.32 5.66
N ILE A 228 26.98 6.10 6.00
CA ILE A 228 28.33 5.59 6.30
C ILE A 228 28.29 4.67 7.53
N ILE A 229 27.68 5.12 8.63
CA ILE A 229 27.58 4.34 9.87
C ILE A 229 26.77 3.07 9.62
N GLY A 230 25.63 3.17 8.93
CA GLY A 230 24.81 2.02 8.54
C GLY A 230 25.58 1.02 7.68
N GLY A 231 26.33 1.50 6.69
CA GLY A 231 27.19 0.67 5.85
C GLY A 231 28.29 -0.06 6.64
N VAL A 232 28.97 0.65 7.54
CA VAL A 232 30.00 0.05 8.42
C VAL A 232 29.39 -0.99 9.36
N LEU A 233 28.19 -0.72 9.90
CA LEU A 233 27.49 -1.66 10.79
C LEU A 233 27.04 -2.93 10.06
N LEU A 234 26.62 -2.81 8.80
CA LEU A 234 26.33 -3.96 7.93
C LEU A 234 27.58 -4.78 7.60
N LEU A 235 28.72 -4.12 7.33
CA LEU A 235 29.99 -4.79 7.04
C LEU A 235 30.56 -5.58 8.23
N LYS A 236 30.20 -5.21 9.47
CA LYS A 236 30.62 -5.94 10.66
C LYS A 236 29.95 -7.31 10.83
N GLY A 237 28.86 -7.58 10.10
CA GLY A 237 28.18 -8.87 10.07
C GLY A 237 27.44 -9.23 11.37
N SER A 238 26.20 -9.70 11.27
CA SER A 238 25.49 -10.27 12.40
C SER A 238 26.25 -11.49 12.94
N PRO A 239 26.38 -11.67 14.27
CA PRO A 239 27.04 -12.85 14.82
C PRO A 239 26.31 -14.11 14.33
N LYS A 240 27.05 -15.10 13.82
CA LYS A 240 26.48 -16.40 13.44
C LYS A 240 25.72 -16.98 14.65
N PRO A 241 24.48 -17.48 14.49
CA PRO A 241 23.86 -18.25 15.55
C PRO A 241 24.75 -19.47 15.78
N ALA A 242 25.21 -19.64 17.02
CA ALA A 242 25.97 -20.81 17.40
C ALA A 242 25.17 -22.06 17.02
N GLU A 243 25.78 -22.92 16.20
CA GLU A 243 25.31 -24.28 16.01
C GLU A 243 25.17 -24.91 17.38
N ALA A 244 23.92 -25.13 17.77
CA ALA A 244 23.59 -26.09 18.80
C ALA A 244 24.00 -27.46 18.25
N GLU A 245 25.15 -27.98 18.64
CA GLU A 245 25.44 -29.39 18.47
C GLU A 245 26.11 -29.99 19.72
N LYS A 246 25.30 -30.86 20.34
CA LYS A 246 25.58 -32.03 21.20
C LYS A 246 26.14 -31.83 22.61
#